data_AF-A0A4R6ZNI6-F1
#
_entry.id   AF-A0A4R6ZNI6-F1
#
_cell.length_a   1.000
_cell.length_b   1.000
_cell.length_c   1.000
_cell.angle_alpha   90.00
_cell.angle_beta   90.00
_cell.angle_gamma   90.00
#
_symmetry.space_group_name_H-M   'P 1'
#
loop_
_entity.id
_entity.type
_entity.pdbx_description
1 polymer ?
#
loop_
_entity_poly.entity_id
_entity_poly.type
_entity_poly.pdbx_seq_one_letter_code
_entity_poly.pdbx_strand_id
1 'polypeptide(L)'
;MSLIEINKNEVRKILKEILKEILEEEGLIGLIWKMERMQLECGGQSKDWIVDHICHHPYVVRHELASKDGKSWIFKAKRMDEFIDMYFPELHINHKNEQKRGVKNA
;
A
#
# COMPACT_ATOMS: atom_id res chain seq x y z
N MET A 1 -40.89 20.27 18.61
CA MET A 1 -39.77 20.16 17.65
C MET A 1 -39.03 18.87 17.98
N SER A 2 -39.09 17.86 17.11
CA SER A 2 -38.36 16.61 17.33
C SER A 2 -36.88 16.84 17.10
N LEU A 3 -36.07 16.63 18.13
CA LEU A 3 -34.62 16.54 18.01
C LEU A 3 -34.30 15.34 17.13
N ILE A 4 -33.73 15.58 15.96
CA ILE A 4 -33.15 14.51 15.14
C ILE A 4 -31.90 14.05 15.89
N GLU A 5 -32.02 12.96 16.64
CA GLU A 5 -30.86 12.28 17.23
C GLU A 5 -30.10 11.60 16.10
N ILE A 6 -29.04 12.25 15.63
CA ILE A 6 -28.11 11.66 14.68
C ILE A 6 -27.34 10.56 15.41
N ASN A 7 -27.67 9.30 15.10
CA ASN A 7 -26.92 8.15 15.58
C ASN A 7 -25.52 8.17 14.97
N LYS A 8 -24.55 8.67 15.74
CA LYS A 8 -23.15 8.83 15.31
C LYS A 8 -22.50 7.50 14.90
N ASN A 9 -22.95 6.38 15.44
CA ASN A 9 -22.42 5.06 15.08
C ASN A 9 -22.92 4.62 13.71
N GLU A 10 -24.20 4.85 13.42
CA GLU A 10 -24.81 4.62 12.09
C GLU A 10 -24.08 5.45 11.02
N VAL A 11 -23.88 6.74 11.29
CA VAL A 11 -23.17 7.65 10.38
C VAL A 11 -21.73 7.18 10.12
N ARG A 12 -21.00 6.77 11.16
CA ARG A 12 -19.64 6.24 11.00
C ARG A 12 -19.59 4.94 10.19
N LYS A 13 -20.59 4.08 10.34
CA LYS A 13 -20.67 2.83 9.58
C LYS A 13 -20.87 3.13 8.09
N ILE A 14 -21.85 3.98 7.76
CA ILE A 14 -22.13 4.41 6.39
C ILE A 14 -20.91 5.09 5.77
N LEU A 15 -20.24 5.96 6.53
CA LEU A 15 -19.03 6.65 6.06
C LEU A 15 -17.90 5.67 5.71
N LYS A 16 -17.73 4.61 6.50
CA LYS A 16 -16.75 3.56 6.23
C LYS A 16 -17.10 2.75 4.99
N GLU A 17 -18.38 2.44 4.77
CA GLU A 17 -18.85 1.70 3.59
C GLU A 17 -18.66 2.52 2.31
N ILE A 18 -19.03 3.80 2.31
CA ILE A 18 -18.80 4.70 1.16
C ILE A 18 -17.31 4.86 0.85
N LEU A 19 -16.49 5.08 1.89
CA LEU A 19 -15.03 5.11 1.70
C LEU A 19 -14.51 3.78 1.17
N LYS A 20 -15.12 2.67 1.59
CA LYS A 20 -14.72 1.34 1.13
C LYS A 20 -15.00 1.18 -0.36
N GLU A 21 -16.19 1.56 -0.80
CA GLU A 21 -16.62 1.50 -2.20
C GLU A 21 -15.79 2.43 -3.09
N ILE A 22 -15.55 3.69 -2.70
CA ILE A 22 -14.69 4.62 -3.46
C ILE A 22 -13.28 4.05 -3.58
N LEU A 23 -12.73 3.55 -2.47
CA LEU A 23 -11.42 2.90 -2.48
C LEU A 23 -11.45 1.55 -3.23
N GLU A 24 -12.58 0.91 -3.46
CA GLU A 24 -12.66 -0.32 -4.29
C GLU A 24 -12.78 0.01 -5.77
N GLU A 25 -13.62 0.99 -6.12
CA GLU A 25 -13.79 1.51 -7.48
C GLU A 25 -12.49 2.11 -8.01
N GLU A 26 -11.73 2.81 -7.17
CA GLU A 26 -10.39 3.32 -7.52
C GLU A 26 -9.28 2.26 -7.40
N GLY A 27 -9.59 1.06 -6.91
CA GLY A 27 -8.61 -0.01 -6.73
C GLY A 27 -7.54 0.33 -5.69
N LEU A 28 -7.96 0.83 -4.53
CA LEU A 28 -7.19 1.32 -3.38
C LEU A 28 -7.41 0.51 -2.06
N ILE A 29 -8.38 -0.41 -1.97
CA ILE A 29 -8.49 -1.34 -0.82
C ILE A 29 -7.47 -2.48 -0.86
N GLY A 30 -6.68 -2.61 0.21
CA GLY A 30 -5.53 -3.53 0.24
C GLY A 30 -4.38 -3.10 -0.69
N LEU A 31 -4.52 -1.91 -1.29
CA LEU A 31 -3.79 -1.44 -2.46
C LEU A 31 -2.92 -0.21 -2.17
N ILE A 32 -2.80 0.19 -0.89
CA ILE A 32 -1.91 1.27 -0.46
C ILE A 32 -0.89 0.73 0.56
N TRP A 33 0.38 0.76 0.20
CA TRP A 33 1.50 0.50 1.10
C TRP A 33 2.00 1.81 1.72
N LYS A 34 2.43 1.72 2.97
CA LYS A 34 3.21 2.76 3.64
C LYS A 34 4.69 2.41 3.54
N MET A 35 5.55 3.38 3.87
CA MET A 35 7.01 3.19 3.83
C MET A 35 7.47 1.92 4.56
N GLU A 36 6.93 1.61 5.74
CA GLU A 36 7.28 0.38 6.48
C GLU A 36 7.01 -0.90 5.68
N ARG A 37 5.89 -0.94 4.95
CA ARG A 37 5.56 -2.07 4.10
C ARG A 37 6.46 -2.12 2.87
N MET A 38 6.76 -0.98 2.24
CA MET A 38 7.74 -0.93 1.15
C MET A 38 9.12 -1.41 1.58
N GLN A 39 9.55 -1.10 2.81
CA GLN A 39 10.82 -1.61 3.34
C GLN A 39 10.84 -3.14 3.41
N LEU A 40 9.74 -3.76 3.83
CA LEU A 40 9.63 -5.23 3.81
C LEU A 40 9.71 -5.77 2.38
N GLU A 41 8.91 -5.22 1.47
CA GLU A 41 8.86 -5.71 0.07
C GLU A 41 10.18 -5.48 -0.68
N CYS A 42 10.96 -4.47 -0.28
CA CYS A 42 12.30 -4.20 -0.82
C CYS A 42 13.41 -4.97 -0.09
N GLY A 43 13.10 -5.98 0.73
CA GLY A 43 14.12 -6.79 1.41
C GLY A 43 14.82 -6.11 2.60
N GLY A 44 14.15 -5.17 3.25
CA GLY A 44 14.65 -4.46 4.43
C GLY A 44 15.47 -3.21 4.14
N GLN A 45 15.41 -2.67 2.91
CA GLN A 45 16.18 -1.49 2.52
C GLN A 45 15.84 -0.25 3.35
N SER A 46 16.79 0.68 3.42
CA SER A 46 16.60 1.93 4.16
C SER A 46 15.56 2.83 3.49
N LYS A 47 14.95 3.72 4.27
CA LYS A 47 13.97 4.69 3.74
C LYS A 47 14.59 5.58 2.67
N ASP A 48 15.84 6.00 2.87
CA ASP A 48 16.56 6.86 1.91
C ASP A 48 16.82 6.10 0.61
N TRP A 49 17.21 4.82 0.70
CA TRP A 49 17.39 3.99 -0.49
C TRP A 49 16.09 3.86 -1.30
N ILE A 50 14.96 3.62 -0.63
CA ILE A 50 13.64 3.53 -1.28
C ILE A 50 13.25 4.85 -1.93
N VAL A 51 13.51 5.98 -1.26
CA VAL A 51 13.22 7.29 -1.84
C VAL A 51 14.06 7.52 -3.10
N ASP A 52 15.36 7.28 -3.03
CA ASP A 52 16.28 7.56 -4.13
C ASP A 52 16.12 6.60 -5.32
N HIS A 53 15.86 5.32 -5.06
CA HIS A 53 15.84 4.28 -6.10
C HIS A 53 14.43 3.93 -6.58
N ILE A 54 13.40 4.13 -5.74
CA ILE A 54 12.01 3.80 -6.07
C ILE A 54 11.19 5.08 -6.26
N CYS A 55 11.09 5.97 -5.25
CA CYS A 55 10.22 7.13 -5.35
C CYS A 55 10.62 8.08 -6.49
N HIS A 56 11.92 8.22 -6.76
CA HIS A 56 12.43 9.04 -7.87
C HIS A 56 12.58 8.28 -9.20
N HIS A 57 12.20 7.01 -9.25
CA HIS A 57 12.31 6.24 -10.48
C HIS A 57 11.38 6.82 -11.57
N PRO A 58 11.85 7.02 -12.82
CA PRO A 58 11.05 7.67 -13.87
C PRO A 58 9.69 7.01 -14.12
N TYR A 59 9.62 5.68 -14.02
CA TYR A 59 8.37 4.92 -14.15
C TYR A 59 7.40 5.22 -13.00
N VAL A 60 7.89 5.25 -11.76
CA VAL A 60 7.09 5.52 -10.56
C VAL A 60 6.52 6.93 -10.57
N VAL A 61 7.34 7.90 -10.99
CA VAL A 61 6.93 9.30 -11.13
C VAL A 61 5.90 9.45 -12.25
N ARG A 62 6.16 8.87 -13.43
CA ARG A 62 5.26 8.99 -14.60
C ARG A 62 3.89 8.36 -14.39
N HIS A 63 3.83 7.27 -13.63
CA HIS A 63 2.59 6.53 -13.36
C HIS A 63 1.97 6.88 -11.99
N GLU A 64 2.53 7.85 -11.27
CA GLU A 64 2.07 8.31 -9.96
C GLU A 64 1.87 7.13 -8.98
N LEU A 65 2.88 6.25 -8.90
CA LEU A 65 2.81 5.05 -8.06
C LEU A 65 3.17 5.33 -6.60
N ALA A 66 3.92 6.40 -6.35
CA ALA A 66 4.26 6.88 -5.01
C ALA A 66 3.78 8.33 -4.87
N SER A 67 3.17 8.64 -3.73
CA SER A 67 2.77 9.99 -3.37
C SER A 67 3.22 10.32 -1.95
N LYS A 68 3.56 11.58 -1.72
CA LYS A 68 4.02 12.08 -0.43
C LYS A 68 2.88 12.83 0.26
N ASP A 69 2.36 12.23 1.33
CA ASP A 69 1.37 12.83 2.22
C ASP A 69 2.08 13.44 3.44
N GLY A 70 2.40 14.73 3.33
CA GLY A 70 3.15 15.48 4.34
C GLY A 70 4.55 14.89 4.59
N LYS A 71 4.72 14.21 5.73
CA LYS A 71 5.98 13.54 6.11
C LYS A 71 6.01 12.04 5.76
N SER A 72 4.90 11.47 5.30
CA SER A 72 4.77 10.05 5.03
C SER A 72 4.64 9.78 3.53
N TRP A 73 5.19 8.65 3.08
CA TRP A 73 4.97 8.17 1.72
C TRP A 73 3.88 7.10 1.69
N ILE A 74 3.03 7.20 0.67
CA ILE A 74 2.01 6.22 0.32
C ILE A 74 2.29 5.68 -1.08
N PHE A 75 2.04 4.40 -1.28
CA PHE A 75 2.44 3.67 -2.48
C PHE A 75 1.29 2.82 -2.99
N LYS A 76 1.04 2.79 -4.30
CA LYS A 76 0.04 1.91 -4.91
C LYS A 76 0.55 0.46 -4.91
N ALA A 77 0.17 -0.32 -3.92
CA ALA A 77 0.70 -1.65 -3.60
C ALA A 77 0.78 -2.59 -4.82
N LYS A 78 -0.33 -2.82 -5.54
CA LYS A 78 -0.34 -3.75 -6.68
C LYS A 78 0.62 -3.32 -7.79
N ARG A 79 0.63 -2.01 -8.10
CA ARG A 79 1.51 -1.46 -9.13
C ARG A 79 2.96 -1.43 -8.68
N MET A 80 3.21 -1.28 -7.37
CA MET A 80 4.55 -1.36 -6.81
C MET A 80 5.07 -2.79 -6.73
N ASP A 81 4.23 -3.79 -6.45
CA ASP A 81 4.60 -5.21 -6.55
C ASP A 81 5.02 -5.53 -8.00
N GLU A 82 4.19 -5.15 -8.99
CA GLU A 82 4.51 -5.29 -10.42
C GLU A 82 5.80 -4.55 -10.82
N PHE A 83 6.03 -3.35 -10.27
CA PHE A 83 7.23 -2.56 -10.52
C PHE A 83 8.49 -3.21 -9.93
N ILE A 84 8.44 -3.68 -8.68
CA ILE A 84 9.55 -4.36 -8.03
C ILE A 84 9.87 -5.66 -8.79
N ASP A 85 8.85 -6.44 -9.16
CA ASP A 85 9.01 -7.65 -9.98
C ASP A 85 9.74 -7.37 -11.32
N MET A 86 9.44 -6.22 -11.94
CA MET A 86 9.98 -5.89 -13.27
C MET A 86 11.38 -5.27 -13.22
N TYR A 87 11.64 -4.36 -12.28
CA TYR A 87 12.85 -3.53 -12.25
C TYR A 87 13.85 -3.95 -11.18
N PHE A 88 13.42 -4.68 -10.16
CA PHE A 88 14.23 -5.11 -9.03
C PHE A 88 13.97 -6.59 -8.66
N PRO A 89 14.06 -7.53 -9.62
CA PRO A 89 13.77 -8.95 -9.37
C PRO A 89 14.65 -9.55 -8.27
N GLU A 90 15.85 -8.99 -8.04
CA GLU A 90 16.78 -9.39 -6.98
C GLU A 90 16.31 -9.03 -5.56
N LEU A 91 15.41 -8.05 -5.40
CA LEU A 91 14.84 -7.71 -4.09
C LEU A 91 13.78 -8.72 -3.65
N HIS A 92 13.28 -9.53 -4.57
CA HIS A 92 12.14 -10.42 -4.36
C HIS A 92 12.45 -11.68 -3.53
N ILE A 93 13.59 -11.74 -2.83
CA ILE A 93 14.19 -13.00 -2.38
C ILE A 93 13.56 -13.60 -1.11
N ASN A 94 12.86 -12.87 -0.22
CA ASN A 94 12.47 -13.48 1.08
C ASN A 94 10.98 -13.53 1.48
N HIS A 95 10.07 -12.68 1.01
CA HIS A 95 8.70 -12.67 1.60
C HIS A 95 7.71 -13.69 0.99
N LYS A 96 7.77 -13.98 -0.33
CA LYS A 96 6.92 -15.02 -0.96
C LYS A 96 7.45 -16.45 -0.70
N ASN A 97 8.72 -16.62 -0.35
CA ASN A 97 9.33 -17.92 -0.03
C ASN A 97 9.09 -18.37 1.42
N GLU A 98 8.98 -17.45 2.38
CA GLU A 98 8.67 -17.80 3.77
C GLU A 98 7.22 -18.27 3.96
N GLN A 99 6.24 -17.70 3.24
CA GLN A 99 4.86 -18.21 3.23
C GLN A 99 4.75 -19.63 2.65
N LYS A 100 5.63 -20.03 1.72
CA LYS A 100 5.68 -21.41 1.21
C LYS A 100 6.43 -22.39 2.12
N ARG A 101 7.30 -21.91 3.01
CA ARG A 101 8.03 -22.76 3.99
C ARG A 101 7.23 -23.02 5.27
N GLY A 102 6.25 -22.17 5.60
CA GLY A 102 5.38 -22.34 6.78
C GLY A 102 4.25 -23.38 6.65
N VAL A 103 3.98 -23.91 5.46
CA VAL A 103 2.84 -24.84 5.20
C VAL A 103 3.30 -26.30 5.03
N LYS A 104 4.57 -26.63 5.30
CA LYS A 104 5.08 -28.00 5.16
C LYS A 104 5.39 -28.75 6.45
N ASN A 105 5.04 -28.21 7.61
CA ASN A 105 5.12 -28.92 8.89
C ASN A 105 3.85 -28.67 9.72
N ALA A 106 2.74 -29.27 9.30
CA ALA A 106 1.57 -29.54 10.12
C ALA A 106 0.98 -30.89 9.69
#